data_AF-A0A7V9K5C0-F1
#
_entry.id   AF-A0A7V9K5C0-F1
#
_cell.length_a   1.000
_cell.length_b   1.000
_cell.length_c   1.000
_cell.angle_alpha   90.00
_cell.angle_beta   90.00
_cell.angle_gamma   90.00
#
_symmetry.space_group_name_H-M   'P 1'
#
loop_
_entity.id
_entity.type
_entity.pdbx_description
1 polymer ?
#
loop_
_entity_poly.entity_id
_entity_poly.type
_entity_poly.pdbx_seq_one_letter_code
_entity_poly.pdbx_strand_id
1 'polypeptide(L)' 'MAIHLTPTELARETGMDRREVISRCVELGVPIFQGKIDKTLFMHTVQASEEKEQLAEA' A
#
# COMPACT_ATOMS: atom_id res chain seq x y z
N MET A 1 -12.42 -10.65 3.81
CA MET A 1 -12.95 -10.43 2.45
C MET A 1 -11.95 -9.53 1.74
N ALA A 2 -11.43 -9.93 0.59
CA ALA A 2 -10.39 -9.19 -0.13
C ALA A 2 -11.03 -8.03 -0.90
N ILE A 3 -10.77 -6.79 -0.47
CA ILE A 3 -11.27 -5.59 -1.14
C ILE A 3 -10.21 -5.15 -2.13
N HIS A 4 -10.49 -5.33 -3.43
CA HIS A 4 -9.58 -4.98 -4.51
C HIS A 4 -9.93 -3.61 -5.07
N LEU A 5 -9.03 -2.65 -4.92
CA LEU A 5 -9.21 -1.26 -5.31
C LEU A 5 -8.22 -0.88 -6.41
N THR A 6 -8.63 -0.02 -7.32
CA THR A 6 -7.69 0.67 -8.20
C THR A 6 -6.76 1.59 -7.37
N PRO A 7 -5.58 1.95 -7.88
CA PRO A 7 -4.70 2.90 -7.19
C PRO A 7 -5.38 4.22 -6.80
N THR A 8 -6.32 4.70 -7.63
CA THR A 8 -7.08 5.93 -7.34
C THR A 8 -8.08 5.74 -6.21
N GLU A 9 -8.77 4.60 -6.14
CA GLU A 9 -9.70 4.30 -5.05
C GLU A 9 -8.94 4.10 -3.74
N LEU A 10 -7.83 3.36 -3.77
CA LEU A 10 -6.99 3.12 -2.61
C LEU A 10 -6.36 4.41 -2.07
N ALA A 11 -5.89 5.30 -2.95
CA ALA A 11 -5.41 6.63 -2.60
C ALA A 11 -6.47 7.45 -1.83
N ARG A 12 -7.72 7.44 -2.31
CA ARG A 12 -8.83 8.13 -1.63
C ARG A 12 -9.13 7.55 -0.26
N GLU A 13 -9.08 6.23 -0.11
CA GLU A 13 -9.36 5.57 1.17
C GLU A 13 -8.25 5.74 2.20
N THR A 14 -7.00 5.80 1.75
CA THR A 14 -5.82 5.91 2.62
C THR A 14 -5.39 7.35 2.89
N GLY A 15 -5.88 8.31 2.11
CA GLY A 15 -5.41 9.69 2.15
C GLY A 15 -4.04 9.91 1.49
N MET A 16 -3.51 8.90 0.79
CA MET A 16 -2.25 8.99 0.04
C MET A 16 -2.45 9.57 -1.36
N ASP A 17 -1.38 10.05 -1.99
CA ASP A 17 -1.42 10.36 -3.42
C ASP A 17 -1.45 9.08 -4.26
N ARG A 18 -2.10 9.12 -5.44
CA ARG A 18 -2.13 7.96 -6.36
C ARG A 18 -0.71 7.49 -6.72
N ARG A 19 0.21 8.41 -6.95
CA ARG A 19 1.60 8.10 -7.31
C ARG A 19 2.34 7.47 -6.14
N GLU A 20 2.08 7.94 -4.93
CA GLU A 20 2.61 7.36 -3.69
C GLU A 20 2.15 5.92 -3.50
N VAL A 21 0.85 5.64 -3.67
CA VAL A 21 0.31 4.27 -3.61
C VAL A 21 1.04 3.35 -4.60
N ILE A 22 1.23 3.80 -5.84
CA ILE A 22 1.94 3.00 -6.86
C ILE A 22 3.40 2.80 -6.48
N SER A 23 4.09 3.85 -6.00
CA SER A 23 5.49 3.77 -5.57
C SER A 23 5.66 2.74 -4.46
N ARG A 24 4.82 2.83 -3.40
CA ARG A 24 4.81 1.89 -2.28
C ARG A 24 4.52 0.46 -2.73
N CYS A 25 3.65 0.25 -3.72
CA CYS A 25 3.43 -1.09 -4.26
C CYS A 25 4.71 -1.68 -4.88
N VAL A 26 5.47 -0.87 -5.64
CA VAL A 26 6.71 -1.31 -6.27
C VAL A 26 7.81 -1.52 -5.23
N GLU A 27 7.98 -0.57 -4.30
CA GLU A 27 9.01 -0.60 -3.26
C GLU A 27 8.82 -1.76 -2.28
N LEU A 28 7.57 -2.01 -1.86
CA LEU A 28 7.24 -3.00 -0.85
C LEU A 28 6.81 -4.35 -1.44
N GLY A 29 6.82 -4.49 -2.77
CA GLY A 29 6.47 -5.73 -3.46
C GLY A 29 4.98 -6.12 -3.37
N VAL A 30 4.08 -5.14 -3.24
CA VAL A 30 2.63 -5.38 -3.24
C VAL A 30 2.15 -5.54 -4.70
N PRO A 31 1.50 -6.66 -5.05
CA PRO A 31 1.10 -6.94 -6.43
C PRO A 31 -0.03 -6.02 -6.91
N ILE A 32 0.11 -5.54 -8.14
CA ILE A 32 -0.94 -4.87 -8.90
C ILE A 32 -1.45 -5.84 -9.97
N PHE A 33 -2.64 -6.40 -9.76
CA PHE A 33 -3.25 -7.37 -10.68
C PHE A 33 -4.41 -6.72 -11.45
N GLN A 34 -4.30 -6.67 -12.78
CA GLN A 34 -5.29 -6.04 -13.65
C GLN A 34 -5.67 -4.60 -13.23
N GLY A 35 -4.68 -3.84 -12.77
CA GLY A 35 -4.88 -2.46 -12.30
C GLY A 35 -5.55 -2.35 -10.92
N LYS A 36 -5.65 -3.44 -10.16
CA LYS A 36 -6.20 -3.46 -8.80
C LYS A 36 -5.17 -3.95 -7.78
N ILE A 37 -5.36 -3.50 -6.55
CA ILE A 37 -4.52 -3.76 -5.38
C ILE A 37 -5.44 -4.30 -4.29
N ASP A 38 -5.03 -5.36 -3.61
CA ASP A 38 -5.73 -5.79 -2.40
C ASP A 38 -5.46 -4.80 -1.26
N LYS A 39 -6.52 -4.15 -0.77
CA LYS A 39 -6.45 -3.11 0.26
C LYS A 39 -5.81 -3.65 1.54
N THR A 40 -6.25 -4.83 1.98
CA THR A 40 -5.81 -5.39 3.25
C THR A 40 -4.32 -5.69 3.21
N LEU A 41 -3.85 -6.33 2.14
CA LEU A 41 -2.43 -6.58 1.92
C LEU A 41 -1.64 -5.26 1.89
N PHE A 42 -2.08 -4.28 1.12
CA PHE A 42 -1.39 -2.99 1.03
C PHE A 42 -1.24 -2.31 2.39
N MET A 43 -2.33 -2.21 3.16
CA MET A 43 -2.31 -1.56 4.47
C MET A 43 -1.39 -2.29 5.46
N HIS A 44 -1.46 -3.63 5.49
CA HIS A 44 -0.59 -4.42 6.36
C HIS A 44 0.89 -4.27 5.97
N THR A 45 1.20 -4.28 4.67
CA THR A 45 2.58 -4.15 4.20
C THR A 45 3.14 -2.76 4.48
N VAL A 46 2.37 -1.70 4.27
CA VAL A 46 2.78 -0.33 4.60
C VAL A 46 3.02 -0.17 6.09
N GLN A 47 2.07 -0.59 6.93
CA GLN A 47 2.21 -0.50 8.38
C GLN A 47 3.45 -1.27 8.89
N ALA A 48 3.65 -2.50 8.38
CA ALA A 48 4.81 -3.31 8.75
C ALA A 48 6.14 -2.70 8.28
N SER A 49 6.15 -1.90 7.20
CA SER A 49 7.34 -1.16 6.76
C SER A 49 7.64 0.00 7.71
N GLU A 50 6.62 0.78 8.07
CA GLU A 50 6.76 1.94 8.97
C GLU A 50 7.21 1.51 10.37
N GLU A 51 6.68 0.39 10.88
CA GLU A 51 7.12 -0.20 12.16
C GLU A 51 8.59 -0.63 12.12
N LYS A 52 9.07 -1.17 11.00
CA LYS A 52 10.48 -1.57 10.83
C LYS A 52 11.41 -0.35 10.78
N GLU A 53 10.99 0.72 10.14
CA GLU A 53 11.75 1.99 10.09
C GLU A 53 11.88 2.58 11.50
N GLN A 54 10.78 2.63 12.27
CA GLN A 54 10.80 3.12 13.65
C GLN A 54 11.70 2.29 14.58
N LEU A 55 11.75 0.98 14.41
CA LEU A 55 12.65 0.11 15.18
C LEU A 55 14.12 0.26 14.78
N ALA A 56 14.40 0.62 13.53
CA ALA A 56 15.77 0.80 13.04
C ALA A 56 16.38 2.15 13.50
N GLU A 57 15.54 3.13 13.83
CA GLU A 57 15.94 4.46 14.30
C GLU A 57 16.06 4.59 15.84
N ALA A 58 15.59 3.59 16.59
CA ALA A 58 15.62 3.54 18.07
C ALA A 58 16.87 2.84 18.62
#